data_AF-A0A834Y6K7-F1
#
_entry.id   AF-A0A834Y6K7-F1
#
_cell.length_a   1.000
_cell.length_b   1.000
_cell.length_c   1.000
_cell.angle_alpha   90.00
_cell.angle_beta   90.00
_cell.angle_gamma   90.00
#
_symmetry.space_group_name_H-M   'P 1'
#
loop_
_entity.id
_entity.type
_entity.pdbx_description
1 polymer ?
#
loop_
_entity_poly.entity_id
_entity_poly.type
_entity_poly.pdbx_seq_one_letter_code
_entity_poly.pdbx_strand_id
1 'polypeptide(L)'
;MQALIFSPSLKPDLSYDMSKIEYIGGINYVFGIGRKNKSGSYKGYEEKPPDYVQDPLKRVPRIMRSNGTFFRPLVEVFSVQIMNLNRRCNIFGEIKVVEGIKIQYLYNRKREESESIDPDNPLLLIGPVQTISGFGNFGIYVDLMVKDKDKDLPLVSRGLMSWDFYESYRMVYDRPTPYEVDGDYGDDYDSCPVRVNYAVLNNGVEATLTFTLIIGDGEDPSHVYGRITACNSKFSEGSLLFRQKSNEHIDVRPGQVIPLSRSVVAVPFNSFLIVRADLSISSDVIANGTAEFRTKFSGTFDKRICGQGGSVILVTVTWT
;
A
#
# COMPACT_ATOMS: atom_id res chain seq x y z
N MET A 1 2.03 61.98 -3.90
CA MET A 1 3.40 61.45 -3.83
C MET A 1 3.41 60.40 -2.74
N GLN A 2 3.32 59.10 -3.11
CA GLN A 2 4.43 58.13 -3.23
C GLN A 2 5.00 57.73 -1.84
N ALA A 3 5.22 56.47 -1.47
CA ALA A 3 5.16 55.17 -2.14
C ALA A 3 5.12 54.01 -1.12
N LEU A 4 4.80 52.81 -1.62
CA LEU A 4 4.77 51.49 -0.97
C LEU A 4 6.11 51.04 -0.36
N ILE A 5 6.05 50.19 0.67
CA ILE A 5 6.94 49.00 0.82
C ILE A 5 6.11 47.81 1.33
N PHE A 6 6.25 46.67 0.65
CA PHE A 6 5.63 45.37 0.89
C PHE A 6 6.70 44.35 1.31
N SER A 7 6.27 43.29 2.04
CA SER A 7 6.90 41.95 2.23
C SER A 7 7.85 41.74 3.43
N PRO A 8 8.12 40.48 3.90
CA PRO A 8 7.52 39.19 3.52
C PRO A 8 7.03 38.29 4.69
N SER A 9 6.33 37.24 4.28
CA SER A 9 5.84 36.05 4.98
C SER A 9 6.89 35.26 5.79
N LEU A 10 6.52 34.86 7.01
CA LEU A 10 7.15 33.71 7.70
C LEU A 10 6.51 32.41 7.18
N LYS A 11 7.29 31.60 6.47
CA LYS A 11 6.99 30.16 6.31
C LYS A 11 7.37 29.45 7.61
N PRO A 12 6.57 28.51 8.15
CA PRO A 12 7.06 27.56 9.13
C PRO A 12 7.89 26.50 8.41
N ASP A 13 9.20 26.51 8.67
CA ASP A 13 10.12 25.42 8.37
C ASP A 13 9.81 24.26 9.33
N LEU A 14 9.37 23.13 8.79
CA LEU A 14 9.15 21.87 9.52
C LEU A 14 10.17 20.84 9.00
N SER A 15 11.45 21.08 9.27
CA SER A 15 12.45 20.02 9.24
C SER A 15 12.45 19.31 10.60
N TYR A 16 12.16 18.00 10.59
CA TYR A 16 12.31 17.16 11.79
C TYR A 16 13.74 16.60 11.84
N ASP A 17 14.43 16.90 12.94
CA ASP A 17 15.74 16.35 13.26
C ASP A 17 15.60 14.90 13.76
N MET A 18 16.00 13.96 12.91
CA MET A 18 15.93 12.51 13.17
C MET A 18 17.04 12.01 14.13
N SER A 19 17.94 12.89 14.61
CA SER A 19 19.08 12.49 15.47
C SER A 19 18.71 12.20 16.94
N LYS A 20 17.44 12.32 17.33
CA LYS A 20 16.97 12.15 18.72
C LYS A 20 16.13 10.91 18.99
N ILE A 21 16.21 9.89 18.13
CA ILE A 21 15.59 8.59 18.41
C ILE A 21 16.56 7.80 19.31
N GLU A 22 16.44 7.96 20.63
CA GLU A 22 17.07 7.03 21.57
C GLU A 22 16.23 5.76 21.65
N TYR A 23 16.85 4.66 21.23
CA TYR A 23 16.29 3.31 21.25
C TYR A 23 16.45 2.73 22.65
N ILE A 24 15.37 2.69 23.44
CA ILE A 24 15.32 1.88 24.67
C ILE A 24 14.39 0.71 24.40
N GLY A 25 14.97 -0.48 24.41
CA GLY A 25 14.30 -1.73 24.06
C GLY A 25 13.01 -1.95 24.86
N GLY A 26 11.97 -2.32 24.13
CA GLY A 26 10.81 -3.05 24.65
C GLY A 26 9.98 -2.29 25.67
N ILE A 27 9.30 -1.21 25.27
CA ILE A 27 7.96 -0.75 25.68
C ILE A 27 7.63 0.43 24.75
N ASN A 28 6.57 0.33 23.93
CA ASN A 28 6.13 1.45 23.10
C ASN A 28 5.42 2.49 23.98
N TYR A 29 5.91 3.73 23.99
CA TYR A 29 5.10 4.88 24.39
C TYR A 29 4.15 5.26 23.24
N VAL A 30 2.89 5.47 23.59
CA VAL A 30 1.88 6.08 22.73
C VAL A 30 2.37 7.48 22.34
N PHE A 31 2.54 7.74 21.04
CA PHE A 31 2.70 9.11 20.54
C PHE A 31 1.39 9.86 20.76
N GLY A 32 1.30 10.61 21.86
CA GLY A 32 0.23 11.57 22.08
C GLY A 32 0.35 12.72 21.08
N ILE A 33 -0.67 12.89 20.23
CA ILE A 33 -0.79 14.05 19.35
C ILE A 33 -1.14 15.26 20.23
N GLY A 34 -0.13 16.06 20.61
CA GLY A 34 -0.35 17.27 21.39
C GLY A 34 -0.92 18.40 20.54
N ARG A 35 -2.13 18.88 20.85
CA ARG A 35 -2.65 20.16 20.33
C ARG A 35 -1.95 21.33 21.04
N LYS A 36 -1.36 22.27 20.27
CA LYS A 36 -0.89 23.56 20.81
C LYS A 36 -2.08 24.43 21.23
N ASN A 37 -2.11 24.85 22.49
CA ASN A 37 -2.97 25.92 22.98
C ASN A 37 -2.32 27.30 22.72
N LYS A 38 -3.15 28.35 22.67
CA LYS A 38 -2.82 29.75 22.30
C LYS A 38 -1.77 30.45 23.19
N SER A 39 -1.12 29.75 24.12
CA SER A 39 -0.05 30.28 24.99
C SER A 39 1.29 29.56 24.86
N GLY A 40 1.44 28.61 23.92
CA GLY A 40 2.76 28.06 23.56
C GLY A 40 3.47 27.19 24.61
N SER A 41 2.77 26.62 25.60
CA SER A 41 3.34 25.67 26.57
C SER A 41 2.77 24.26 26.42
N TYR A 42 3.64 23.24 26.46
CA TYR A 42 3.25 21.82 26.50
C TYR A 42 2.92 21.44 27.95
N LYS A 43 1.68 21.01 28.23
CA LYS A 43 1.37 20.27 29.46
C LYS A 43 1.51 18.79 29.20
N GLY A 44 2.60 18.20 29.70
CA GLY A 44 2.74 16.74 29.79
C GLY A 44 1.82 16.20 30.87
N TYR A 45 0.99 15.21 30.53
CA TYR A 45 0.35 14.37 31.52
C TYR A 45 1.21 13.12 31.68
N GLU A 46 1.97 13.04 32.77
CA GLU A 46 2.58 11.78 33.22
C GLU A 46 1.48 10.93 33.86
N GLU A 47 0.91 10.00 33.11
CA GLU A 47 0.22 8.87 33.74
C GLU A 47 1.28 7.85 34.17
N LYS A 48 1.42 7.65 35.48
CA LYS A 48 2.24 6.57 36.04
C LYS A 48 1.69 5.21 35.56
N PRO A 49 2.55 4.26 35.15
CA PRO A 49 2.09 2.94 34.77
C PRO A 49 1.46 2.21 35.98
N PRO A 50 0.33 1.51 35.80
CA PRO A 50 -0.27 0.73 36.88
C PRO A 50 0.60 -0.48 37.28
N ASP A 51 0.58 -0.83 38.58
CA ASP A 51 1.42 -1.81 39.30
C ASP A 51 1.26 -3.30 38.90
N TYR A 52 1.10 -3.63 37.62
CA TYR A 52 1.05 -5.03 37.17
C TYR A 52 2.11 -5.32 36.10
N VAL A 53 3.39 -5.25 36.50
CA VAL A 53 4.47 -5.97 35.81
C VAL A 53 4.36 -7.44 36.19
N GLN A 54 3.46 -8.18 35.53
CA GLN A 54 3.46 -9.64 35.54
C GLN A 54 3.91 -10.18 34.19
N ASP A 55 5.10 -10.77 34.22
CA ASP A 55 5.67 -11.78 33.31
C ASP A 55 5.26 -11.69 31.82
N PRO A 56 6.07 -11.03 30.96
CA PRO A 56 5.79 -10.89 29.53
C PRO A 56 5.70 -12.24 28.79
N LEU A 57 6.21 -13.34 29.36
CA LEU A 57 6.14 -14.67 28.75
C LEU A 57 4.76 -15.33 28.88
N LYS A 58 3.86 -14.82 29.74
CA LYS A 58 2.49 -15.34 29.85
C LYS A 58 1.52 -14.80 28.80
N ARG A 59 1.91 -13.77 28.04
CA ARG A 59 1.11 -13.14 26.99
C ARG A 59 1.47 -13.59 25.57
N VAL A 60 2.22 -14.68 25.41
CA VAL A 60 2.34 -15.31 24.08
C VAL A 60 0.95 -15.80 23.67
N PRO A 61 0.38 -15.34 22.53
CA PRO A 61 -0.90 -15.85 22.06
C PRO A 61 -0.85 -17.38 22.00
N ARG A 62 -1.92 -18.06 22.47
CA ARG A 62 -2.07 -19.53 22.42
C ARG A 62 -1.93 -20.14 21.00
N ILE A 63 -1.74 -19.31 19.98
CA ILE A 63 -1.61 -19.61 18.55
C ILE A 63 -0.30 -20.36 18.22
N MET A 64 0.72 -20.34 19.10
CA MET A 64 1.98 -21.07 18.85
C MET A 64 1.90 -22.61 18.93
N ARG A 65 0.73 -23.19 19.23
CA ARG A 65 0.53 -24.65 19.16
C ARG A 65 -0.21 -25.03 17.90
N SER A 66 0.48 -25.02 16.77
CA SER A 66 0.00 -25.70 15.56
C SER A 66 0.95 -26.85 15.21
N ASN A 67 0.38 -28.05 15.10
CA ASN A 67 1.09 -29.30 14.85
C ASN A 67 1.83 -29.26 13.51
N GLY A 68 3.10 -28.82 13.51
CA GLY A 68 3.99 -28.89 12.35
C GLY A 68 3.72 -27.90 11.21
N THR A 69 2.81 -26.93 11.39
CA THR A 69 2.60 -25.85 10.42
C THR A 69 3.47 -24.64 10.75
N PHE A 70 4.26 -24.18 9.77
CA PHE A 70 5.00 -22.93 9.84
C PHE A 70 4.04 -21.77 10.15
N PHE A 71 4.30 -21.01 11.21
CA PHE A 71 3.57 -19.78 11.54
C PHE A 71 4.39 -18.60 11.01
N ARG A 72 3.99 -18.05 9.85
CA ARG A 72 4.61 -16.87 9.24
C ARG A 72 3.55 -15.80 8.99
N PRO A 73 3.22 -14.97 9.99
CA PRO A 73 2.27 -13.90 9.77
C PRO A 73 2.81 -12.88 8.78
N LEU A 74 2.04 -12.59 7.73
CA LEU A 74 2.37 -11.57 6.73
C LEU A 74 1.20 -10.62 6.56
N VAL A 75 1.46 -9.39 6.14
CA VAL A 75 0.43 -8.40 5.85
C VAL A 75 0.37 -8.17 4.35
N GLU A 76 -0.84 -8.25 3.79
CA GLU A 76 -1.12 -7.76 2.44
C GLU A 76 -1.92 -6.46 2.54
N VAL A 77 -1.45 -5.42 1.87
CA VAL A 77 -2.23 -4.20 1.62
C VAL A 77 -2.76 -4.28 0.19
N PHE A 78 -4.04 -4.60 0.05
CA PHE A 78 -4.68 -4.84 -1.25
C PHE A 78 -4.86 -3.53 -2.03
N SER A 79 -5.38 -2.50 -1.37
CA SER A 79 -5.67 -1.24 -2.02
C SER A 79 -5.72 -0.09 -1.03
N VAL A 80 -5.45 1.11 -1.54
CA VAL A 80 -5.71 2.37 -0.82
C VAL A 80 -6.58 3.24 -1.70
N GLN A 81 -7.71 3.66 -1.16
CA GLN A 81 -8.75 4.41 -1.87
C GLN A 81 -9.04 5.71 -1.15
N ILE A 82 -9.14 6.79 -1.92
CA ILE A 82 -9.63 8.08 -1.41
C ILE A 82 -11.16 8.04 -1.50
N MET A 83 -11.83 8.13 -0.36
CA MET A 83 -13.27 8.10 -0.26
C MET A 83 -13.86 9.48 -0.58
N ASN A 84 -15.13 9.49 -1.02
CA ASN A 84 -15.89 10.71 -1.34
C ASN A 84 -15.27 11.60 -2.43
N LEU A 85 -14.38 11.05 -3.26
CA LEU A 85 -13.82 11.76 -4.39
C LEU A 85 -14.89 11.94 -5.47
N ASN A 86 -15.35 13.18 -5.67
CA ASN A 86 -16.45 13.52 -6.58
C ASN A 86 -16.01 13.84 -8.02
N ARG A 87 -14.71 14.01 -8.27
CA ARG A 87 -14.15 14.32 -9.59
C ARG A 87 -12.75 13.76 -9.73
N ARG A 88 -12.25 13.70 -10.97
CA ARG A 88 -10.84 13.38 -11.23
C ARG A 88 -9.94 14.41 -10.54
N CYS A 89 -8.95 13.92 -9.81
CA CYS A 89 -7.97 14.73 -9.08
C CYS A 89 -6.55 14.23 -9.32
N ASN A 90 -5.57 15.10 -9.08
CA ASN A 90 -4.15 14.73 -9.14
C ASN A 90 -3.61 14.58 -7.71
N ILE A 91 -3.17 13.38 -7.33
CA ILE A 91 -2.77 13.04 -5.96
C ILE A 91 -1.26 12.88 -5.88
N PHE A 92 -0.65 13.38 -4.82
CA PHE A 92 0.76 13.18 -4.51
C PHE A 92 0.95 13.00 -2.99
N GLY A 93 2.17 12.67 -2.56
CA GLY A 93 2.49 12.39 -1.16
C GLY A 93 3.03 10.97 -0.97
N GLU A 94 2.92 10.46 0.25
CA GLU A 94 3.47 9.16 0.63
C GLU A 94 2.49 8.29 1.41
N ILE A 95 2.57 7.00 1.17
CA ILE A 95 2.03 5.96 2.04
C ILE A 95 3.17 5.00 2.32
N LYS A 96 3.47 4.77 3.59
CA LYS A 96 4.57 3.90 4.00
C LYS A 96 4.18 3.00 5.16
N VAL A 97 4.80 1.83 5.21
CA VAL A 97 4.68 0.88 6.31
C VAL A 97 5.96 0.94 7.12
N VAL A 98 5.80 1.04 8.43
CA VAL A 98 6.88 0.96 9.41
C VAL A 98 6.71 -0.33 10.19
N GLU A 99 7.67 -1.23 10.07
CA GLU A 99 7.71 -2.51 10.78
C GLU A 99 9.04 -2.62 11.52
N GLY A 100 9.03 -2.36 12.82
CA GLY A 100 10.27 -2.19 13.60
C GLY A 100 11.14 -1.07 13.01
N ILE A 101 12.35 -1.43 12.55
CA ILE A 101 13.29 -0.50 11.90
C ILE A 101 13.12 -0.42 10.37
N LYS A 102 12.29 -1.29 9.77
CA LYS A 102 12.09 -1.37 8.33
C LYS A 102 11.01 -0.38 7.90
N ILE A 103 11.34 0.48 6.94
CA ILE A 103 10.38 1.38 6.29
C ILE A 103 10.23 0.94 4.82
N GLN A 104 8.99 0.75 4.38
CA GLN A 104 8.68 0.42 2.99
C GLN A 104 7.62 1.38 2.45
N TYR A 105 7.89 1.98 1.29
CA TYR A 105 6.91 2.83 0.62
C TYR A 105 5.92 1.97 -0.17
N LEU A 106 4.62 2.18 0.07
CA LEU A 106 3.54 1.64 -0.74
C LEU A 106 3.13 2.62 -1.83
N TYR A 107 3.28 3.92 -1.57
CA TYR A 107 3.06 5.00 -2.51
C TYR A 107 4.06 6.11 -2.19
N ASN A 108 4.68 6.68 -3.21
CA ASN A 108 5.60 7.81 -3.04
C ASN A 108 5.63 8.59 -4.34
N ARG A 109 4.93 9.72 -4.38
CA ARG A 109 4.90 10.58 -5.57
C ARG A 109 5.14 12.02 -5.16
N LYS A 110 6.07 12.67 -5.86
CA LYS A 110 6.27 14.11 -5.74
C LYS A 110 5.12 14.86 -6.41
N ARG A 111 4.99 16.15 -6.13
CA ARG A 111 3.93 17.01 -6.68
C ARG A 111 3.95 17.06 -8.21
N GLU A 112 5.14 16.94 -8.80
CA GLU A 112 5.40 16.98 -10.24
C GLU A 112 4.98 15.66 -10.91
N GLU A 113 5.06 14.55 -10.16
CA GLU A 113 4.79 13.18 -10.58
C GLU A 113 3.41 12.69 -10.09
N SER A 114 2.51 13.63 -9.77
CA SER A 114 1.18 13.35 -9.22
C SER A 114 0.39 12.34 -10.06
N GLU A 115 -0.32 11.42 -9.41
CA GLU A 115 -1.23 10.48 -10.06
C GLU A 115 -2.56 11.13 -10.40
N SER A 116 -3.00 11.06 -11.66
CA SER A 116 -4.37 11.42 -12.01
C SER A 116 -5.32 10.27 -11.70
N ILE A 117 -6.17 10.44 -10.70
CA ILE A 117 -7.09 9.41 -10.20
C ILE A 117 -8.54 9.82 -10.49
N ASP A 118 -9.32 8.89 -11.04
CA ASP A 118 -10.77 9.02 -11.19
C ASP A 118 -11.48 8.61 -9.88
N PRO A 119 -12.72 9.06 -9.65
CA PRO A 119 -13.57 8.50 -8.60
C PRO A 119 -13.56 6.97 -8.62
N ASP A 120 -13.64 6.35 -7.45
CA ASP A 120 -13.68 4.90 -7.23
C ASP A 120 -12.44 4.09 -7.62
N ASN A 121 -11.45 4.69 -8.30
CA ASN A 121 -10.19 4.01 -8.56
C ASN A 121 -9.30 4.04 -7.32
N PRO A 122 -8.65 2.91 -6.96
CA PRO A 122 -7.60 2.92 -5.93
C PRO A 122 -6.33 3.57 -6.48
N LEU A 123 -5.49 4.08 -5.58
CA LEU A 123 -4.14 4.54 -5.89
C LEU A 123 -3.31 3.40 -6.47
N LEU A 124 -2.46 3.72 -7.44
CA LEU A 124 -1.54 2.74 -8.00
C LEU A 124 -0.30 2.63 -7.12
N LEU A 125 -0.32 1.63 -6.24
CA LEU A 125 0.74 1.35 -5.27
C LEU A 125 2.01 0.86 -5.97
N ILE A 126 3.16 1.29 -5.46
CA ILE A 126 4.50 0.93 -5.93
C ILE A 126 5.19 -0.14 -5.07
N GLY A 127 4.55 -0.52 -3.96
CA GLY A 127 5.11 -1.44 -3.00
C GLY A 127 4.07 -2.32 -2.31
N PRO A 128 4.51 -3.16 -1.36
CA PRO A 128 5.85 -3.11 -0.77
C PRO A 128 6.91 -3.79 -1.65
N VAL A 129 8.19 -3.50 -1.41
CA VAL A 129 9.32 -4.13 -2.14
C VAL A 129 9.55 -5.56 -1.66
N GLN A 130 9.14 -5.86 -0.42
CA GLN A 130 9.11 -7.17 0.20
C GLN A 130 7.87 -7.26 1.08
N THR A 131 7.41 -8.47 1.40
CA THR A 131 6.30 -8.64 2.33
C THR A 131 6.55 -7.97 3.67
N ILE A 132 5.46 -7.50 4.26
CA ILE A 132 5.41 -6.89 5.58
C ILE A 132 5.15 -8.04 6.56
N SER A 133 5.93 -8.17 7.62
CA SER A 133 5.63 -9.20 8.62
C SER A 133 4.56 -8.73 9.60
N GLY A 134 3.69 -9.65 9.96
CA GLY A 134 2.69 -9.48 11.02
C GLY A 134 3.12 -10.09 12.35
N PHE A 135 4.39 -10.47 12.49
CA PHE A 135 4.92 -11.10 13.71
C PHE A 135 5.17 -10.08 14.83
N GLY A 136 5.21 -8.78 14.50
CA GLY A 136 5.35 -7.69 15.45
C GLY A 136 4.39 -6.54 15.15
N ASN A 137 4.66 -5.40 15.77
CA ASN A 137 3.88 -4.20 15.56
C ASN A 137 4.28 -3.56 14.23
N PHE A 138 3.28 -3.13 13.47
CA PHE A 138 3.50 -2.34 12.28
C PHE A 138 2.53 -1.16 12.23
N GLY A 139 2.93 -0.11 11.54
CA GLY A 139 2.09 1.05 11.28
C GLY A 139 2.00 1.34 9.80
N ILE A 140 0.81 1.72 9.32
CA ILE A 140 0.61 2.25 7.97
C ILE A 140 0.39 3.75 8.09
N TYR A 141 1.37 4.53 7.65
CA TYR A 141 1.32 5.97 7.62
C TYR A 141 0.81 6.46 6.26
N VAL A 142 -0.14 7.39 6.29
CA VAL A 142 -0.72 8.03 5.12
C VAL A 142 -0.47 9.52 5.23
N ASP A 143 0.04 10.15 4.17
CA ASP A 143 0.18 11.61 4.03
C ASP A 143 0.02 11.96 2.55
N LEU A 144 -1.21 12.25 2.16
CA LEU A 144 -1.60 12.49 0.78
C LEU A 144 -2.08 13.93 0.59
N MET A 145 -1.86 14.49 -0.59
CA MET A 145 -2.27 15.84 -0.97
C MET A 145 -2.87 15.86 -2.37
N VAL A 146 -3.77 16.81 -2.63
CA VAL A 146 -4.30 17.09 -3.97
C VAL A 146 -3.48 18.21 -4.61
N LYS A 147 -3.06 18.02 -5.85
CA LYS A 147 -2.50 19.06 -6.70
C LYS A 147 -3.65 19.82 -7.38
N ASP A 148 -3.92 21.02 -6.89
CA ASP A 148 -4.79 22.00 -7.58
C ASP A 148 -3.94 23.11 -8.21
N LYS A 149 -4.42 23.67 -9.32
CA LYS A 149 -3.74 24.71 -10.11
C LYS A 149 -3.90 26.10 -9.48
N ASP A 150 -5.03 26.33 -8.81
CA ASP A 150 -5.46 27.69 -8.46
C ASP A 150 -5.60 27.91 -6.94
N LYS A 151 -5.31 26.89 -6.13
CA LYS A 151 -5.39 26.95 -4.66
C LYS A 151 -4.23 26.18 -4.05
N ASP A 152 -3.73 26.69 -2.93
CA ASP A 152 -3.02 25.87 -1.95
C ASP A 152 -4.03 24.86 -1.38
N LEU A 153 -4.36 23.79 -2.12
CA LEU A 153 -5.27 22.78 -1.60
C LEU A 153 -4.54 21.89 -0.58
N PRO A 154 -5.06 21.86 0.66
CA PRO A 154 -4.41 21.23 1.78
C PRO A 154 -4.67 19.71 1.75
N LEU A 155 -3.75 18.97 2.33
CA LEU A 155 -3.86 17.58 2.79
C LEU A 155 -5.16 16.79 2.49
N VAL A 156 -5.12 15.76 1.64
CA VAL A 156 -6.20 14.74 1.51
C VAL A 156 -6.44 14.03 2.83
N SER A 157 -5.38 13.45 3.38
CA SER A 157 -5.42 12.78 4.68
C SER A 157 -4.01 12.62 5.21
N ARG A 158 -3.89 12.80 6.53
CA ARG A 158 -2.70 12.45 7.30
C ARG A 158 -3.11 11.64 8.50
N GLY A 159 -2.52 10.46 8.65
CA GLY A 159 -2.75 9.67 9.85
C GLY A 159 -1.97 8.37 9.86
N LEU A 160 -2.16 7.64 10.96
CA LEU A 160 -1.45 6.42 11.25
C LEU A 160 -2.47 5.34 11.62
N MET A 161 -2.46 4.25 10.87
CA MET A 161 -2.97 2.98 11.33
C MET A 161 -1.88 2.30 12.17
N SER A 162 -2.23 1.74 13.32
CA SER A 162 -1.33 0.88 14.09
C SER A 162 -1.92 -0.51 14.26
N TRP A 163 -1.05 -1.51 14.16
CA TRP A 163 -1.33 -2.90 14.52
C TRP A 163 -0.43 -3.27 15.69
N ASP A 164 -1.03 -3.70 16.80
CA ASP A 164 -0.32 -4.15 17.98
C ASP A 164 -0.48 -5.67 18.17
N PHE A 165 0.63 -6.39 18.08
CA PHE A 165 0.66 -7.84 18.28
C PHE A 165 0.29 -8.25 19.71
N TYR A 166 0.49 -7.37 20.69
CA TYR A 166 0.21 -7.67 22.09
C TYR A 166 -1.26 -7.42 22.49
N GLU A 167 -2.04 -6.74 21.64
CA GLU A 167 -3.49 -6.57 21.80
C GLU A 167 -4.27 -7.80 21.27
N SER A 168 -3.92 -8.98 21.79
CA SER A 168 -4.38 -10.30 21.31
C SER A 168 -5.90 -10.49 21.14
N TYR A 169 -6.73 -9.73 21.87
CA TYR A 169 -8.19 -9.79 21.76
C TYR A 169 -8.75 -9.03 20.54
N ARG A 170 -7.95 -8.16 19.92
CA ARG A 170 -8.30 -7.42 18.69
C ARG A 170 -7.68 -8.00 17.43
N MET A 171 -6.83 -9.02 17.58
CA MET A 171 -6.14 -9.63 16.44
C MET A 171 -7.12 -10.43 15.59
N VAL A 172 -7.46 -9.90 14.43
CA VAL A 172 -8.25 -10.60 13.42
C VAL A 172 -7.33 -11.00 12.27
N TYR A 173 -7.00 -12.28 12.23
CA TYR A 173 -6.23 -12.87 11.15
C TYR A 173 -7.13 -13.38 10.03
N ASP A 174 -6.54 -13.52 8.83
CA ASP A 174 -7.17 -14.12 7.65
C ASP A 174 -8.52 -13.50 7.31
N ARG A 175 -8.65 -12.19 7.52
CA ARG A 175 -9.84 -11.41 7.18
C ARG A 175 -9.45 -10.02 6.66
N PRO A 176 -9.97 -9.62 5.49
CA PRO A 176 -9.87 -8.24 5.02
C PRO A 176 -10.49 -7.29 6.05
N THR A 177 -9.70 -6.33 6.49
CA THR A 177 -10.10 -5.33 7.48
C THR A 177 -9.85 -3.95 6.87
N PRO A 178 -10.90 -3.21 6.47
CA PRO A 178 -10.72 -1.83 6.06
C PRO A 178 -10.33 -0.99 7.28
N TYR A 179 -9.37 -0.08 7.09
CA TYR A 179 -9.07 0.97 8.05
C TYR A 179 -9.25 2.32 7.38
N GLU A 180 -9.98 3.22 8.04
CA GLU A 180 -10.20 4.57 7.55
C GLU A 180 -9.25 5.51 8.28
N VAL A 181 -8.46 6.23 7.49
CA VAL A 181 -7.63 7.33 7.96
C VAL A 181 -8.40 8.61 7.66
N ASP A 182 -8.90 9.26 8.70
CA ASP A 182 -9.63 10.51 8.53
C ASP A 182 -8.76 11.58 7.88
N GLY A 183 -9.39 12.42 7.06
CA GLY A 183 -8.75 13.61 6.53
C GLY A 183 -8.70 14.69 7.61
N ASP A 184 -7.52 15.22 7.94
CA ASP A 184 -7.40 16.41 8.78
C ASP A 184 -7.67 17.68 7.94
N TYR A 185 -8.89 17.79 7.43
CA TYR A 185 -9.44 19.04 6.94
C TYR A 185 -10.26 19.64 8.07
N GLY A 186 -9.94 20.87 8.48
CA GLY A 186 -10.79 21.62 9.42
C GLY A 186 -12.23 21.73 8.91
N ASP A 187 -13.14 22.10 9.82
CA ASP A 187 -14.61 22.03 9.73
C ASP A 187 -15.30 22.62 8.46
N ASP A 188 -14.55 23.25 7.54
CA ASP A 188 -15.04 24.00 6.38
C ASP A 188 -15.04 23.22 5.04
N TYR A 189 -14.53 21.99 4.99
CA TYR A 189 -14.48 21.21 3.74
C TYR A 189 -14.89 19.74 3.92
N ASP A 190 -15.51 19.17 2.88
CA ASP A 190 -15.82 17.73 2.81
C ASP A 190 -14.52 16.90 2.93
N SER A 191 -14.29 16.32 4.11
CA SER A 191 -13.15 15.43 4.33
C SER A 191 -13.20 14.24 3.37
N CYS A 192 -12.05 13.90 2.79
CA CYS A 192 -11.88 12.73 1.92
C CYS A 192 -11.10 11.66 2.68
N PRO A 193 -11.74 10.84 3.52
CA PRO A 193 -11.03 9.83 4.29
C PRO A 193 -10.33 8.84 3.35
N VAL A 194 -9.19 8.32 3.79
CA VAL A 194 -8.43 7.34 3.03
C VAL A 194 -8.71 5.97 3.60
N ARG A 195 -9.32 5.09 2.80
CA ARG A 195 -9.56 3.70 3.17
C ARG A 195 -8.39 2.83 2.73
N VAL A 196 -7.73 2.21 3.69
CA VAL A 196 -6.69 1.19 3.49
C VAL A 196 -7.32 -0.18 3.67
N ASN A 197 -7.39 -0.96 2.59
CA ASN A 197 -7.85 -2.35 2.64
C ASN A 197 -6.64 -3.27 2.81
N TYR A 198 -6.55 -3.94 3.95
CA TYR A 198 -5.44 -4.86 4.25
C TYR A 198 -5.95 -6.11 4.95
N ALA A 199 -5.11 -7.13 5.04
CA ALA A 199 -5.32 -8.28 5.90
C ALA A 199 -4.01 -8.71 6.54
N VAL A 200 -4.08 -9.12 7.81
CA VAL A 200 -2.99 -9.84 8.47
C VAL A 200 -3.25 -11.32 8.29
N LEU A 201 -2.38 -12.00 7.54
CA LEU A 201 -2.45 -13.41 7.26
C LEU A 201 -1.85 -14.17 8.44
N ASN A 202 -2.52 -15.21 8.91
CA ASN A 202 -2.02 -16.04 10.01
C ASN A 202 -0.74 -16.81 9.60
N ASN A 203 -0.78 -17.30 8.36
CA ASN A 203 0.35 -17.96 7.72
C ASN A 203 0.36 -17.55 6.25
N GLY A 204 1.29 -16.70 5.87
CA GLY A 204 1.45 -16.19 4.52
C GLY A 204 2.77 -16.63 3.89
N VAL A 205 2.79 -16.62 2.56
CA VAL A 205 4.00 -16.74 1.75
C VAL A 205 4.13 -15.51 0.86
N GLU A 206 5.36 -15.11 0.57
CA GLU A 206 5.63 -14.02 -0.36
C GLU A 206 5.55 -14.55 -1.79
N ALA A 207 4.86 -13.82 -2.66
CA ALA A 207 4.83 -14.07 -4.09
C ALA A 207 5.37 -12.85 -4.82
N THR A 208 6.44 -13.04 -5.60
CA THR A 208 6.95 -12.04 -6.54
C THR A 208 6.51 -12.40 -7.95
N LEU A 209 5.80 -11.47 -8.61
CA LEU A 209 5.21 -11.63 -9.92
C LEU A 209 6.04 -10.96 -11.02
N THR A 210 6.13 -11.61 -12.17
CA THR A 210 6.71 -11.05 -13.40
C THR A 210 5.83 -11.41 -14.59
N PHE A 211 5.62 -10.47 -15.50
CA PHE A 211 4.84 -10.67 -16.72
C PHE A 211 5.71 -10.39 -17.92
N THR A 212 5.86 -11.35 -18.80
CA THR A 212 6.66 -11.21 -20.02
C THR A 212 5.76 -11.35 -21.22
N LEU A 213 5.79 -10.38 -22.13
CA LEU A 213 5.13 -10.49 -23.43
C LEU A 213 5.90 -11.53 -24.26
N ILE A 214 5.28 -12.65 -24.63
CA ILE A 214 5.93 -13.70 -25.42
C ILE A 214 5.58 -13.55 -26.89
N ILE A 215 4.30 -13.30 -27.18
CA ILE A 215 3.79 -13.09 -28.54
C ILE A 215 2.90 -11.84 -28.47
N GLY A 216 3.26 -10.83 -29.27
CA GLY A 216 2.48 -9.60 -29.44
C GLY A 216 1.33 -9.77 -30.43
N ASP A 217 0.95 -8.66 -31.06
CA ASP A 217 -0.08 -8.54 -32.11
C ASP A 217 0.52 -8.54 -33.53
N GLY A 218 1.85 -8.57 -33.65
CA GLY A 218 2.58 -8.47 -34.92
C GLY A 218 3.23 -7.11 -35.13
N GLU A 219 2.93 -6.11 -34.30
CA GLU A 219 3.65 -4.84 -34.23
C GLU A 219 4.88 -4.97 -33.30
N ASP A 220 5.96 -4.24 -33.61
CA ASP A 220 7.17 -4.16 -32.77
C ASP A 220 7.66 -2.70 -32.68
N PRO A 221 7.50 -2.03 -31.52
CA PRO A 221 6.95 -2.55 -30.26
C PRO A 221 5.42 -2.65 -30.27
N SER A 222 4.87 -3.54 -29.43
CA SER A 222 3.43 -3.60 -29.18
C SER A 222 3.00 -2.54 -28.16
N HIS A 223 1.92 -1.83 -28.44
CA HIS A 223 1.36 -0.78 -27.57
C HIS A 223 0.43 -1.36 -26.48
N VAL A 224 0.99 -1.75 -25.34
CA VAL A 224 0.27 -2.44 -24.26
C VAL A 224 -0.45 -1.47 -23.33
N TYR A 225 -1.74 -1.69 -23.09
CA TYR A 225 -2.53 -0.99 -22.07
C TYR A 225 -3.54 -1.93 -21.39
N GLY A 226 -4.19 -1.48 -20.32
CA GLY A 226 -5.17 -2.25 -19.57
C GLY A 226 -4.82 -2.38 -18.08
N ARG A 227 -5.17 -3.50 -17.46
CA ARG A 227 -4.99 -3.75 -16.02
C ARG A 227 -4.50 -5.17 -15.73
N ILE A 228 -3.67 -5.28 -14.71
CA ILE A 228 -3.28 -6.56 -14.11
C ILE A 228 -3.61 -6.51 -12.63
N THR A 229 -4.31 -7.52 -12.13
CA THR A 229 -4.62 -7.67 -10.71
C THR A 229 -4.19 -9.03 -10.19
N ALA A 230 -3.90 -9.08 -8.90
CA ALA A 230 -3.66 -10.32 -8.17
C ALA A 230 -4.58 -10.37 -6.96
N CYS A 231 -5.34 -11.45 -6.81
CA CYS A 231 -6.10 -11.74 -5.61
C CYS A 231 -5.72 -13.12 -5.08
N ASN A 232 -6.07 -13.42 -3.84
CA ASN A 232 -5.94 -14.76 -3.30
C ASN A 232 -7.32 -15.42 -3.23
N SER A 233 -7.37 -16.74 -3.30
CA SER A 233 -8.66 -17.46 -3.34
C SER A 233 -9.48 -17.42 -2.04
N LYS A 234 -8.97 -16.83 -0.95
CA LYS A 234 -9.73 -16.69 0.31
C LYS A 234 -10.51 -15.39 0.37
N PHE A 235 -10.08 -14.35 -0.35
CA PHE A 235 -10.64 -13.00 -0.25
C PHE A 235 -11.06 -12.50 -1.64
N SER A 236 -12.06 -11.61 -1.67
CA SER A 236 -12.49 -10.94 -2.91
C SER A 236 -11.57 -9.78 -3.30
N GLU A 237 -10.79 -9.30 -2.35
CA GLU A 237 -9.90 -8.16 -2.44
C GLU A 237 -8.67 -8.51 -3.29
N GLY A 238 -8.35 -7.60 -4.22
CA GLY A 238 -7.25 -7.77 -5.15
C GLY A 238 -6.30 -6.58 -5.14
N SER A 239 -5.03 -6.87 -5.32
CA SER A 239 -3.95 -5.91 -5.48
C SER A 239 -3.81 -5.53 -6.96
N LEU A 240 -3.82 -4.23 -7.25
CA LEU A 240 -3.59 -3.70 -8.59
C LEU A 240 -2.09 -3.64 -8.85
N LEU A 241 -1.62 -4.37 -9.86
CA LEU A 241 -0.19 -4.50 -10.19
C LEU A 241 0.21 -3.63 -11.37
N PHE A 242 -0.72 -3.39 -12.30
CA PHE A 242 -0.52 -2.58 -13.48
C PHE A 242 -1.84 -1.90 -13.87
N ARG A 243 -1.75 -0.65 -14.34
CA ARG A 243 -2.87 0.08 -14.92
C ARG A 243 -2.33 1.11 -15.90
N GLN A 244 -2.72 0.99 -17.17
CA GLN A 244 -2.42 1.98 -18.21
C GLN A 244 -3.66 2.22 -19.06
N LYS A 245 -3.92 3.48 -19.41
CA LYS A 245 -5.00 3.86 -20.33
C LYS A 245 -4.54 3.68 -21.78
N SER A 246 -5.47 3.49 -22.71
CA SER A 246 -5.17 3.29 -24.13
C SER A 246 -4.37 4.44 -24.75
N ASN A 247 -4.65 5.68 -24.33
CA ASN A 247 -3.93 6.87 -24.79
C ASN A 247 -2.57 7.10 -24.12
N GLU A 248 -2.22 6.32 -23.09
CA GLU A 248 -0.96 6.43 -22.36
C GLU A 248 -0.07 5.18 -22.53
N HIS A 249 -0.49 4.20 -23.34
CA HIS A 249 0.12 2.86 -23.51
C HIS A 249 1.65 2.80 -23.38
N ILE A 250 2.15 1.61 -23.02
CA ILE A 250 3.58 1.35 -22.94
C ILE A 250 4.03 0.49 -24.13
N ASP A 251 5.23 0.77 -24.62
CA ASP A 251 5.85 -0.01 -25.69
C ASP A 251 6.56 -1.23 -25.11
N VAL A 252 6.11 -2.43 -25.49
CA VAL A 252 6.69 -3.70 -25.03
C VAL A 252 6.97 -4.60 -26.23
N ARG A 253 8.19 -5.14 -26.30
CA ARG A 253 8.57 -6.11 -27.33
C ARG A 253 8.37 -7.55 -26.87
N PRO A 254 8.17 -8.51 -27.78
CA PRO A 254 8.29 -9.92 -27.46
C PRO A 254 9.61 -10.22 -26.72
N GLY A 255 9.52 -11.00 -25.64
CA GLY A 255 10.60 -11.29 -24.69
C GLY A 255 10.80 -10.25 -23.58
N GLN A 256 10.17 -9.07 -23.65
CA GLN A 256 10.31 -8.03 -22.63
C GLN A 256 9.29 -8.17 -21.50
N VAL A 257 9.70 -7.73 -20.31
CA VAL A 257 8.86 -7.67 -19.11
C VAL A 257 7.96 -6.44 -19.19
N ILE A 258 6.68 -6.64 -18.87
CA ILE A 258 5.71 -5.57 -18.66
C ILE A 258 6.04 -4.90 -17.31
N PRO A 259 6.37 -3.60 -17.26
CA PRO A 259 6.73 -2.90 -16.03
C PRO A 259 5.50 -2.76 -15.12
N LEU A 260 5.44 -3.60 -14.09
CA LEU A 260 4.44 -3.50 -13.03
C LEU A 260 4.75 -2.30 -12.12
N SER A 261 3.71 -1.70 -11.57
CA SER A 261 3.86 -0.70 -10.49
C SER A 261 4.33 -1.36 -9.20
N ARG A 262 3.81 -2.55 -8.89
CA ARG A 262 4.30 -3.42 -7.81
C ARG A 262 4.25 -4.88 -8.24
N SER A 263 5.17 -5.69 -7.74
CA SER A 263 5.29 -7.12 -8.10
C SER A 263 5.13 -8.07 -6.91
N VAL A 264 5.20 -7.57 -5.67
CA VAL A 264 5.15 -8.39 -4.46
C VAL A 264 3.76 -8.35 -3.82
N VAL A 265 3.24 -9.53 -3.48
CA VAL A 265 2.00 -9.71 -2.71
C VAL A 265 2.21 -10.80 -1.65
N ALA A 266 1.55 -10.68 -0.50
CA ALA A 266 1.43 -11.75 0.48
C ALA A 266 0.20 -12.61 0.19
N VAL A 267 0.36 -13.93 0.23
CA VAL A 267 -0.71 -14.90 -0.09
C VAL A 267 -0.87 -15.88 1.05
N PRO A 268 -2.10 -16.19 1.51
CA PRO A 268 -2.32 -17.17 2.57
C PRO A 268 -1.78 -18.55 2.17
N PHE A 269 -0.97 -19.18 3.01
CA PHE A 269 -0.53 -20.55 2.76
C PHE A 269 -1.73 -21.51 2.68
N ASN A 270 -1.62 -22.55 1.85
CA ASN A 270 -2.72 -23.45 1.47
C ASN A 270 -3.88 -22.77 0.72
N SER A 271 -3.66 -21.61 0.10
CA SER A 271 -4.60 -21.02 -0.86
C SER A 271 -4.01 -20.99 -2.28
N PHE A 272 -4.73 -20.32 -3.19
CA PHE A 272 -4.23 -19.97 -4.52
C PHE A 272 -3.99 -18.46 -4.63
N LEU A 273 -2.98 -18.10 -5.41
CA LEU A 273 -2.82 -16.78 -6.01
C LEU A 273 -3.50 -16.82 -7.38
N ILE A 274 -4.46 -15.95 -7.59
CA ILE A 274 -5.22 -15.81 -8.83
C ILE A 274 -4.80 -14.49 -9.45
N VAL A 275 -4.12 -14.58 -10.58
CA VAL A 275 -3.68 -13.43 -11.35
C VAL A 275 -4.67 -13.24 -12.49
N ARG A 276 -5.15 -12.01 -12.71
CA ARG A 276 -5.97 -11.64 -13.86
C ARG A 276 -5.24 -10.61 -14.70
N ALA A 277 -5.11 -10.89 -15.98
CA ALA A 277 -4.68 -9.92 -16.98
C ALA A 277 -5.88 -9.54 -17.85
N ASP A 278 -6.12 -8.24 -17.96
CA ASP A 278 -7.08 -7.63 -18.88
C ASP A 278 -6.32 -6.56 -19.66
N LEU A 279 -5.62 -7.01 -20.70
CA LEU A 279 -4.67 -6.22 -21.48
C LEU A 279 -5.06 -6.21 -22.96
N SER A 280 -4.80 -5.08 -23.62
CA SER A 280 -5.05 -4.83 -25.04
C SER A 280 -3.83 -4.22 -25.75
N ILE A 281 -3.65 -4.51 -27.04
CA ILE A 281 -2.71 -3.83 -27.97
C ILE A 281 -3.50 -3.30 -29.16
N SER A 282 -3.30 -2.03 -29.53
CA SER A 282 -3.78 -1.45 -30.80
C SER A 282 -5.24 -1.80 -31.16
N SER A 283 -6.11 -1.93 -30.14
CA SER A 283 -7.54 -2.35 -30.14
C SER A 283 -7.87 -3.85 -30.01
N ASP A 284 -6.91 -4.76 -30.16
CA ASP A 284 -7.07 -6.20 -29.92
C ASP A 284 -6.78 -6.57 -28.45
N VAL A 285 -7.47 -7.59 -27.94
CA VAL A 285 -7.31 -8.07 -26.56
C VAL A 285 -6.11 -9.05 -26.47
N ILE A 286 -4.97 -8.62 -25.93
CA ILE A 286 -3.74 -9.44 -25.75
C ILE A 286 -3.95 -10.60 -24.78
N ALA A 287 -4.73 -10.34 -23.74
CA ALA A 287 -4.93 -11.25 -22.64
C ALA A 287 -6.17 -10.80 -21.88
N ASN A 288 -7.22 -11.61 -21.93
CA ASN A 288 -8.33 -11.53 -21.00
C ASN A 288 -8.49 -12.90 -20.39
N GLY A 289 -7.79 -13.11 -19.27
CA GLY A 289 -7.70 -14.42 -18.67
C GLY A 289 -7.08 -14.39 -17.29
N THR A 290 -7.05 -15.59 -16.71
CA THR A 290 -6.57 -15.80 -15.36
C THR A 290 -5.52 -16.90 -15.31
N ALA A 291 -4.54 -16.73 -14.43
CA ALA A 291 -3.56 -17.75 -14.10
C ALA A 291 -3.60 -18.01 -12.59
N GLU A 292 -3.84 -19.26 -12.22
CA GLU A 292 -3.95 -19.67 -10.83
C GLU A 292 -2.69 -20.43 -10.37
N PHE A 293 -2.09 -20.01 -9.27
CA PHE A 293 -0.91 -20.65 -8.70
C PHE A 293 -1.24 -21.13 -7.30
N ARG A 294 -1.11 -22.45 -7.07
CA ARG A 294 -1.19 -22.99 -5.72
C ARG A 294 0.04 -22.50 -4.94
N THR A 295 -0.19 -21.96 -3.75
CA THR A 295 0.89 -21.49 -2.87
C THR A 295 1.94 -22.57 -2.62
N LYS A 296 3.21 -22.14 -2.59
CA LYS A 296 4.38 -22.97 -2.29
C LYS A 296 5.25 -22.24 -1.28
N PHE A 297 6.08 -22.98 -0.56
CA PHE A 297 7.06 -22.38 0.36
C PHE A 297 8.21 -21.70 -0.38
N SER A 298 8.59 -22.23 -1.54
CA SER A 298 9.66 -21.68 -2.36
C SER A 298 9.56 -22.17 -3.81
N GLY A 299 10.31 -21.50 -4.68
CA GLY A 299 10.50 -21.89 -6.07
C GLY A 299 9.78 -20.98 -7.06
N THR A 300 10.12 -21.13 -8.33
CA THR A 300 9.60 -20.32 -9.43
C THR A 300 8.72 -21.17 -10.34
N PHE A 301 7.55 -20.66 -10.68
CA PHE A 301 6.55 -21.34 -11.49
C PHE A 301 5.95 -20.36 -12.49
N ASP A 302 5.65 -20.84 -13.68
CA ASP A 302 5.08 -20.02 -14.73
C ASP A 302 3.78 -20.62 -15.31
N LYS A 303 2.94 -19.73 -15.83
CA LYS A 303 1.73 -20.06 -16.60
C LYS A 303 1.54 -19.05 -17.71
N ARG A 304 0.91 -19.48 -18.80
CA ARG A 304 0.57 -18.62 -19.93
C ARG A 304 -0.86 -18.12 -19.81
N ILE A 305 -1.06 -16.84 -20.13
CA ILE A 305 -2.37 -16.26 -20.42
C ILE A 305 -2.37 -15.92 -21.92
N CYS A 306 -3.30 -16.51 -22.66
CA CYS A 306 -3.46 -16.27 -24.09
C CYS A 306 -4.58 -15.26 -24.32
N GLY A 307 -4.42 -14.39 -25.30
CA GLY A 307 -5.50 -13.52 -25.79
C GLY A 307 -5.94 -13.85 -27.20
N GLN A 308 -6.65 -12.91 -27.78
CA GLN A 308 -7.10 -12.97 -29.17
C GLN A 308 -5.91 -12.80 -30.11
N GLY A 309 -6.04 -13.28 -31.35
CA GLY A 309 -4.96 -13.17 -32.36
C GLY A 309 -3.71 -14.02 -32.08
N GLY A 310 -3.69 -14.84 -31.02
CA GLY A 310 -2.55 -15.69 -30.66
C GLY A 310 -1.51 -15.00 -29.78
N SER A 311 -1.81 -13.80 -29.26
CA SER A 311 -0.94 -13.14 -28.28
C SER A 311 -0.83 -13.95 -26.98
N VAL A 312 0.35 -13.93 -26.37
CA VAL A 312 0.68 -14.75 -25.20
C VAL A 312 1.50 -13.93 -24.20
N ILE A 313 1.06 -13.97 -22.95
CA ILE A 313 1.78 -13.43 -21.81
C ILE A 313 2.20 -14.58 -20.90
N LEU A 314 3.47 -14.60 -20.50
CA LEU A 314 3.99 -15.50 -19.49
C LEU A 314 3.91 -14.82 -18.12
N VAL A 315 3.19 -15.42 -17.20
CA VAL A 315 3.12 -15.01 -15.79
C VAL A 315 4.05 -15.92 -15.01
N THR A 316 5.06 -15.34 -14.38
CA THR A 316 6.01 -16.05 -13.52
C THR A 316 5.79 -15.63 -12.06
N VAL A 317 5.69 -16.60 -11.16
CA VAL A 317 5.60 -16.42 -9.72
C VAL A 317 6.81 -17.05 -9.06
N THR A 318 7.53 -16.27 -8.26
CA THR A 318 8.58 -16.77 -7.36
C THR A 318 8.08 -16.69 -5.92
N TRP A 319 8.08 -17.83 -5.23
CA TRP A 319 7.67 -17.95 -3.83
C TRP A 319 8.88 -17.85 -2.89
N THR A 320 8.73 -17.10 -1.80
CA THR A 320 9.77 -16.86 -0.77
C THR A 320 9.20 -16.73 0.64
#